data_AF-A0A293NMK8-F1
#
_entry.id   AF-A0A293NMK8-F1
#
_cell.length_a   1.000
_cell.length_b   1.000
_cell.length_c   1.000
_cell.angle_alpha   90.00
_cell.angle_beta   90.00
_cell.angle_gamma   90.00
#
_symmetry.space_group_name_H-M   'P 1'
#
loop_
_entity.id
_entity.type
_entity.pdbx_description
1 polymer ?
#
loop_
_entity_poly.entity_id
_entity_poly.type
_entity_poly.pdbx_seq_one_letter_code
_entity_poly.pdbx_strand_id
1 'polypeptide(L)'
;PSEISDHTAYGFNLIEKTIVEVFNDNDKSVLTAPYMLMGGTDGRHYERISENVYRFNPIQIDSQDVSRIHGINERISVDNYFNMIRFYYHLIEQI
;
A
#
# COMPACT_ATOMS: atom_id res chain seq x y z
N PRO A 1 -7.94 18.03 -9.75
CA PRO A 1 -6.79 17.25 -9.25
C PRO A 1 -7.24 16.55 -7.97
N SER A 2 -6.70 15.37 -7.65
CA SER A 2 -7.05 14.70 -6.39
C SER A 2 -6.54 15.50 -5.19
N GLU A 3 -7.34 15.52 -4.12
CA GLU A 3 -6.96 16.13 -2.84
C GLU A 3 -5.75 15.41 -2.22
N ILE A 4 -4.93 16.15 -1.48
CA ILE A 4 -3.76 15.61 -0.78
C ILE A 4 -4.22 15.02 0.55
N SER A 5 -4.00 13.72 0.75
CA SER A 5 -4.27 13.06 2.02
C SER A 5 -3.18 13.35 3.06
N ASP A 6 -3.58 13.56 4.30
CA ASP A 6 -2.70 13.88 5.42
C ASP A 6 -1.92 12.64 5.89
N HIS A 7 -0.60 12.68 5.76
CA HIS A 7 0.30 11.60 6.18
C HIS A 7 0.48 11.51 7.71
N THR A 8 -0.18 12.37 8.49
CA THR A 8 -0.16 12.32 9.96
C THR A 8 -1.47 11.81 10.55
N ALA A 9 -2.51 11.64 9.73
CA ALA A 9 -3.82 11.20 10.17
C ALA A 9 -3.86 9.71 10.52
N TYR A 10 -4.86 9.31 11.31
CA TYR A 10 -5.04 7.94 11.82
C TYR A 10 -4.90 6.87 10.73
N GLY A 11 -5.57 7.04 9.58
CA GLY A 11 -5.53 6.04 8.52
C GLY A 11 -4.13 5.83 7.92
N PHE A 12 -3.30 6.88 7.83
CA PHE A 12 -1.92 6.73 7.37
C PHE A 12 -1.07 5.99 8.41
N ASN A 13 -1.15 6.42 9.68
CA ASN A 13 -0.43 5.78 10.79
C ASN A 13 -0.81 4.30 10.94
N LEU A 14 -2.08 3.95 10.71
CA LEU A 14 -2.56 2.57 10.74
C LEU A 14 -1.94 1.74 9.61
N ILE A 15 -1.87 2.29 8.39
CA ILE A 15 -1.18 1.65 7.25
C ILE A 15 0.31 1.46 7.59
N GLU A 16 1.00 2.48 8.08
CA GLU A 16 2.43 2.38 8.43
C GLU A 16 2.69 1.33 9.50
N LYS A 17 1.90 1.33 10.57
CA LYS A 17 1.99 0.32 11.63
C LYS A 17 1.79 -1.10 11.06
N THR A 18 0.78 -1.29 10.21
CA THR A 18 0.49 -2.60 9.60
C THR A 18 1.64 -3.04 8.67
N ILE A 19 2.27 -2.11 7.95
CA ILE A 19 3.46 -2.41 7.14
C ILE A 19 4.58 -2.95 8.04
N VAL A 20 4.86 -2.26 9.14
CA VAL A 20 5.92 -2.65 10.08
C VAL A 20 5.64 -4.02 10.68
N GLU A 21 4.41 -4.31 11.09
CA GLU A 21 4.03 -5.61 11.69
C GLU A 21 4.13 -6.79 10.70
N VAL A 22 3.85 -6.57 9.42
CA VAL A 22 3.81 -7.63 8.41
C VAL A 22 5.16 -7.86 7.75
N PHE A 23 5.95 -6.80 7.58
CA PHE A 23 7.15 -6.84 6.74
C PHE A 23 8.47 -6.73 7.52
N ASN A 24 8.45 -6.44 8.82
CA ASN A 24 9.62 -6.66 9.67
C ASN A 24 9.80 -8.15 9.96
N ASP A 25 11.06 -8.56 10.02
CA ASP A 25 11.45 -9.84 10.59
C ASP A 25 12.70 -9.64 11.47
N ASN A 26 13.27 -10.73 11.99
CA ASN A 26 14.41 -10.67 12.92
C ASN A 26 15.66 -10.04 12.30
N ASP A 27 15.79 -10.06 10.97
CA ASP A 27 16.98 -9.60 10.24
C ASP A 27 16.70 -8.37 9.37
N LYS A 28 15.41 -7.99 9.21
CA LYS A 28 14.95 -6.92 8.33
C LYS A 28 14.06 -5.93 9.06
N SER A 29 14.48 -4.66 9.06
CA SER A 29 13.67 -3.52 9.47
C SER A 29 13.21 -2.74 8.23
N VAL A 30 11.91 -2.44 8.15
CA VAL A 30 11.31 -1.64 7.09
C VAL A 30 11.06 -0.22 7.58
N LEU A 31 11.32 0.74 6.68
CA LEU A 31 10.99 2.14 6.87
C LEU A 31 9.88 2.52 5.91
N THR A 32 8.95 3.36 6.36
CA THR A 32 7.86 3.89 5.57
C THR A 32 8.12 5.35 5.22
N ALA A 33 7.66 5.75 4.04
CA ALA A 33 7.65 7.14 3.62
C ALA A 33 6.44 7.36 2.71
N PRO A 34 5.77 8.54 2.78
CA PRO A 34 4.72 8.87 1.85
C PRO A 34 5.29 9.00 0.43
N TYR A 35 4.51 8.56 -0.57
CA TYR A 35 4.84 8.72 -1.98
C TYR A 35 3.66 9.26 -2.78
N MET A 36 3.95 9.90 -3.92
CA MET A 36 2.93 10.39 -4.84
C MET A 36 2.71 9.38 -5.96
N LEU A 37 1.47 8.93 -6.13
CA LEU A 37 1.07 8.11 -7.27
C LEU A 37 0.76 9.00 -8.47
N MET A 38 1.45 8.77 -9.59
CA MET A 38 1.20 9.49 -10.85
C MET A 38 0.04 8.89 -11.67
N GLY A 39 -0.38 7.67 -11.36
CA GLY A 39 -1.47 6.96 -12.04
C GLY A 39 -2.87 7.33 -11.53
N GLY A 40 -3.87 7.18 -12.38
CA GLY A 40 -5.28 7.34 -12.00
C GLY A 40 -5.81 6.09 -11.29
N THR A 41 -6.50 6.27 -10.17
CA THR A 41 -7.22 5.20 -9.46
C THR A 41 -8.66 5.61 -9.20
N ASP A 42 -9.48 4.68 -8.70
CA ASP A 42 -10.84 4.99 -8.26
C ASP A 42 -10.88 5.91 -7.02
N GLY A 43 -9.74 6.22 -6.40
CA GLY A 43 -9.62 7.12 -5.26
C GLY A 43 -10.34 8.46 -5.45
N ARG A 44 -10.34 9.01 -6.67
CA ARG A 44 -11.07 10.25 -7.02
C ARG A 44 -12.58 10.20 -6.74
N HIS A 45 -13.18 9.00 -6.74
CA HIS A 45 -14.61 8.83 -6.47
C HIS A 45 -14.91 8.81 -4.98
N TYR A 46 -13.92 8.50 -4.14
CA TYR A 46 -14.04 8.40 -2.68
C TYR A 46 -13.78 9.73 -1.95
N GLU A 47 -13.19 10.72 -2.63
CA GLU A 47 -12.93 12.07 -2.07
C GLU A 47 -14.18 12.80 -1.57
N ARG A 48 -15.38 12.40 -2.04
CA ARG A 48 -16.66 12.97 -1.60
C ARG A 48 -17.15 12.45 -0.25
N ILE A 49 -16.59 11.34 0.23
CA ILE A 49 -17.07 10.63 1.44
C ILE A 49 -15.98 10.37 2.48
N SER A 50 -14.73 10.73 2.17
CA SER A 50 -13.60 10.65 3.10
C SER A 50 -12.67 11.84 2.87
N GLU A 51 -12.22 12.45 3.97
CA GLU A 51 -11.21 13.52 3.94
C GLU A 51 -9.85 13.01 3.47
N ASN A 52 -9.52 11.74 3.78
CA ASN A 52 -8.25 11.12 3.45
C ASN A 52 -8.47 9.84 2.61
N VAL A 53 -7.77 9.74 1.47
CA VAL A 53 -7.87 8.63 0.52
C VAL A 53 -6.47 8.14 0.15
N TYR A 54 -5.99 7.12 0.86
CA TYR A 54 -4.66 6.53 0.63
C TYR A 54 -4.69 5.52 -0.52
N ARG A 55 -3.77 5.67 -1.47
CA ARG A 55 -3.63 4.81 -2.65
C ARG A 55 -2.41 3.92 -2.43
N PHE A 56 -2.65 2.72 -1.92
CA PHE A 56 -1.58 1.83 -1.44
C PHE A 56 -1.88 0.36 -1.80
N ASN A 57 -0.82 -0.39 -2.08
CA ASN A 57 -0.88 -1.83 -2.31
C ASN A 57 0.29 -2.50 -1.56
N PRO A 58 0.06 -3.46 -0.64
CA PRO A 58 1.10 -4.08 0.19
C PRO A 58 1.90 -5.15 -0.57
N ILE A 59 2.53 -4.75 -1.68
CA ILE A 59 3.39 -5.62 -2.48
C ILE A 59 4.80 -5.01 -2.59
N GLN A 60 5.84 -5.85 -2.45
CA GLN A 60 7.21 -5.42 -2.70
C GLN A 60 7.47 -5.50 -4.21
N ILE A 61 7.71 -4.34 -4.82
CA ILE A 61 7.91 -4.20 -6.28
C ILE A 61 9.38 -3.86 -6.52
N ASP A 62 10.04 -4.64 -7.37
CA ASP A 62 11.36 -4.28 -7.89
C ASP A 62 11.28 -3.63 -9.28
N SER A 63 12.43 -3.21 -9.83
CA SER A 63 12.48 -2.55 -11.14
C SER A 63 12.01 -3.44 -12.30
N GLN A 64 12.12 -4.77 -12.17
CA GLN A 64 11.61 -5.70 -13.17
C GLN A 64 10.09 -5.81 -13.09
N ASP A 65 9.52 -5.78 -11.89
CA ASP A 65 8.08 -5.85 -11.66
C ASP A 65 7.35 -4.62 -12.17
N VAL A 66 7.95 -3.42 -12.10
CA VAL A 66 7.33 -2.19 -12.65
C VAL A 66 6.96 -2.36 -14.13
N SER A 67 7.84 -2.97 -14.92
CA SER A 67 7.59 -3.20 -16.36
C SER A 67 6.48 -4.22 -16.65
N ARG A 68 6.11 -5.02 -15.65
CA ARG A 68 5.07 -6.07 -15.79
C ARG A 68 3.68 -5.56 -15.53
N ILE A 69 3.52 -4.43 -14.83
CA ILE A 69 2.22 -3.81 -14.59
C ILE A 69 1.63 -3.42 -15.95
N HIS A 70 0.53 -4.06 -16.35
CA HIS A 70 -0.06 -3.95 -17.69
C HIS A 70 0.86 -4.39 -18.85
N GLY A 71 1.88 -5.20 -18.54
CA GLY A 71 2.87 -5.71 -19.49
C GLY A 71 2.64 -7.17 -19.90
N ILE A 72 3.63 -7.76 -20.55
CA ILE A 72 3.59 -9.18 -20.95
C ILE A 72 3.82 -10.07 -19.72
N ASN A 73 2.99 -11.09 -19.56
CA ASN A 73 3.10 -12.08 -18.47
C ASN A 73 3.11 -11.44 -17.08
N GLU A 74 2.18 -10.51 -16.86
CA GLU A 74 1.92 -9.89 -15.56
C GLU A 74 1.72 -10.96 -14.49
N ARG A 75 2.48 -10.85 -13.40
CA ARG A 75 2.50 -11.83 -12.31
C ARG A 75 3.08 -11.20 -11.05
N ILE A 76 2.78 -11.83 -9.92
CA ILE A 76 3.35 -11.51 -8.61
C ILE A 76 3.98 -12.77 -8.01
N SER A 77 4.93 -12.61 -7.09
CA SER A 77 5.46 -13.74 -6.33
C SER A 77 4.41 -14.30 -5.37
N VAL A 78 4.51 -15.59 -5.06
CA VAL A 78 3.65 -16.25 -4.07
C VAL A 78 3.81 -15.60 -2.70
N ASP A 79 5.03 -15.18 -2.34
CA ASP A 79 5.30 -14.49 -1.08
C ASP A 79 4.62 -13.11 -1.01
N ASN A 80 4.66 -12.33 -2.10
CA ASN A 80 3.92 -11.06 -2.17
C ASN A 80 2.41 -11.30 -2.02
N TYR A 81 1.87 -12.35 -2.64
CA TYR A 81 0.46 -12.70 -2.51
C TYR A 81 0.08 -13.03 -1.06
N PHE A 82 0.87 -13.85 -0.37
CA PHE A 82 0.62 -14.17 1.03
C PHE A 82 0.80 -12.96 1.96
N ASN A 83 1.80 -12.13 1.75
CA ASN A 83 2.02 -10.92 2.54
C ASN A 83 0.90 -9.89 2.34
N MET A 84 0.35 -9.78 1.12
CA MET A 84 -0.82 -8.95 0.86
C MET A 84 -2.04 -9.43 1.64
N ILE A 85 -2.29 -10.76 1.68
CA ILE A 85 -3.39 -11.33 2.50
C ILE A 85 -3.17 -11.01 3.99
N ARG A 86 -1.95 -11.24 4.50
CA ARG A 86 -1.60 -10.92 5.90
C ARG A 86 -1.83 -9.44 6.20
N PHE A 87 -1.36 -8.55 5.32
CA PHE A 87 -1.54 -7.12 5.49
C PHE A 87 -3.02 -6.73 5.61
N TYR A 88 -3.87 -7.15 4.68
CA TYR A 88 -5.28 -6.79 4.74
C TYR A 88 -5.98 -7.41 5.95
N TYR A 89 -5.64 -8.63 6.34
CA TYR A 89 -6.14 -9.25 7.58
C TYR A 89 -5.77 -8.42 8.81
N HIS A 90 -4.48 -8.10 8.98
CA HIS A 90 -3.99 -7.30 10.10
C HIS A 90 -4.55 -5.88 10.10
N LEU A 91 -4.71 -5.25 8.93
CA LEU A 91 -5.31 -3.92 8.84
C LEU A 91 -6.75 -3.92 9.33
N ILE A 92 -7.58 -4.88 8.87
CA ILE A 92 -9.00 -4.95 9.19
C ILE A 92 -9.23 -5.26 10.68
N GLU A 93 -8.43 -6.14 11.28
CA GLU A 93 -8.51 -6.46 12.73
C GLU A 93 -8.15 -5.27 13.64
N GLN A 94 -7.51 -4.23 13.10
CA GLN A 94 -7.05 -3.06 13.85
C GLN A 94 -7.93 -1.81 13.65
N ILE A 95 -8.96 -1.89 12.80
CA ILE A 95 -10.00 -0.87 12.62
C ILE A 95 -11.02 -0.98 13.75
#